data_AF-A0AAV6B588-F1
#
_entry.id   AF-A0AAV6B588-F1
#
_cell.length_a   1.000
_cell.length_b   1.000
_cell.length_c   1.000
_cell.angle_alpha   90.00
_cell.angle_beta   90.00
_cell.angle_gamma   90.00
#
_symmetry.space_group_name_H-M   'P 1'
#
loop_
_entity.id
_entity.type
_entity.pdbx_description
1 polymer ?
#
loop_
_entity_poly.entity_id
_entity_poly.type
_entity_poly.pdbx_seq_one_letter_code
_entity_poly.pdbx_strand_id
1 'polypeptide(L)'
;IVGIGCLIFRPDRMEPQKSEFSARKYSAFWYSMDVYLPVIKLHDAEIWKPKEECVLAHVWRRIHTFLGWALIPIALAAWTGMLSR
;
A
#
# COMPACT_ATOMS: atom_id res chain seq x y z
N ILE A 1 3.95 4.78 -8.98
CA ILE A 1 3.42 3.57 -8.31
C ILE A 1 2.28 3.94 -7.37
N VAL A 2 2.51 4.81 -6.38
CA VAL A 2 1.45 5.34 -5.49
C VAL A 2 0.28 5.99 -6.26
N GLY A 3 0.54 6.81 -7.29
CA GLY A 3 -0.52 7.41 -8.11
C GLY A 3 -1.41 6.39 -8.84
N ILE A 4 -0.85 5.29 -9.35
CA ILE A 4 -1.61 4.19 -9.96
C ILE A 4 -2.38 3.43 -8.87
N GLY A 5 -1.77 3.24 -7.70
CA GLY A 5 -2.46 2.71 -6.52
C GLY A 5 -3.69 3.53 -6.14
N CYS A 6 -3.63 4.87 -6.17
CA CYS A 6 -4.79 5.72 -5.89
C CYS A 6 -5.95 5.50 -6.88
N LEU A 7 -5.64 5.18 -8.14
CA LEU A 7 -6.66 4.89 -9.17
C LEU A 7 -7.24 3.48 -9.04
N ILE A 8 -6.45 2.53 -8.56
CA ILE A 8 -6.88 1.13 -8.38
C ILE A 8 -7.64 0.96 -7.06
N PHE A 9 -7.19 1.63 -6.01
CA PHE A 9 -7.75 1.64 -4.66
C PHE A 9 -8.76 2.78 -4.47
N ARG A 10 -9.72 2.90 -5.37
CA ARG A 10 -10.76 3.92 -5.22
C ARG A 10 -11.76 3.53 -4.13
N PRO A 11 -12.43 4.51 -3.49
CA PRO A 11 -13.35 4.26 -2.39
C PRO A 11 -14.49 3.28 -2.76
N ASP A 12 -14.95 3.30 -4.00
CA ASP A 12 -16.02 2.43 -4.52
C ASP A 12 -15.64 0.94 -4.52
N ARG A 13 -14.34 0.63 -4.54
CA ARG A 13 -13.77 -0.73 -4.61
C ARG A 13 -13.24 -1.23 -3.28
N MET A 14 -13.39 -0.44 -2.23
CA MET A 14 -12.90 -0.74 -0.89
C MET A 14 -14.05 -1.02 0.06
N GLU A 15 -13.76 -1.86 1.04
CA GLU A 15 -14.66 -2.15 2.15
C GLU A 15 -13.87 -2.19 3.46
N PRO A 16 -14.46 -1.71 4.57
CA PRO A 16 -13.82 -1.80 5.87
C PRO A 16 -13.80 -3.27 6.31
N GLN A 17 -12.66 -3.74 6.83
CA GLN A 17 -12.52 -5.12 7.32
C GLN A 17 -13.41 -5.40 8.55
N LYS A 18 -13.76 -4.35 9.30
CA LYS A 18 -14.64 -4.44 10.46
C LYS A 18 -15.64 -3.29 10.47
N SER A 19 -16.85 -3.57 10.93
CA SER A 19 -17.94 -2.59 11.05
C SER A 19 -17.58 -1.41 11.96
N GLU A 20 -16.70 -1.62 12.95
CA GLU A 20 -16.19 -0.57 13.86
C GLU A 20 -15.44 0.56 13.14
N PHE A 21 -14.88 0.29 11.95
CA PHE A 21 -14.13 1.27 11.18
C PHE A 21 -14.96 1.96 10.08
N SER A 22 -16.25 1.64 9.96
CA SER A 22 -17.14 2.23 8.96
C SER A 22 -17.28 3.75 9.07
N ALA A 23 -17.09 4.31 10.27
CA ALA A 23 -17.13 5.76 10.51
C ALA A 23 -15.82 6.50 10.13
N ARG A 24 -14.73 5.77 9.86
CA ARG A 24 -13.42 6.35 9.56
C ARG A 24 -13.38 6.81 8.09
N LYS A 25 -12.81 8.00 7.83
CA LYS A 25 -12.68 8.50 6.45
C LYS A 25 -11.62 7.71 5.69
N TYR A 26 -12.01 7.13 4.55
CA TYR A 26 -11.09 6.45 3.64
C TYR A 26 -10.29 7.45 2.80
N SER A 27 -8.99 7.21 2.64
CA SER A 27 -8.13 7.94 1.70
C SER A 27 -7.31 6.96 0.85
N ALA A 28 -7.57 6.96 -0.46
CA ALA A 28 -6.85 6.13 -1.42
C ALA A 28 -5.34 6.43 -1.45
N PHE A 29 -4.96 7.68 -1.18
CA PHE A 29 -3.56 8.10 -1.11
C PHE A 29 -2.84 7.49 0.07
N TRP A 30 -3.40 7.65 1.28
CA TRP A 30 -2.81 7.09 2.50
C TRP A 30 -2.78 5.57 2.47
N TYR A 31 -3.84 4.95 1.95
CA TYR A 31 -3.88 3.51 1.70
C TYR A 31 -2.77 3.05 0.76
N SER A 32 -2.59 3.71 -0.39
CA SER A 32 -1.55 3.32 -1.33
C SER A 32 -0.15 3.54 -0.77
N MET A 33 0.06 4.56 0.07
CA MET A 33 1.33 4.76 0.78
C MET A 33 1.62 3.64 1.78
N ASP A 34 0.62 3.28 2.61
CA ASP A 34 0.75 2.22 3.62
C ASP A 34 1.10 0.87 2.97
N VAL A 35 0.48 0.56 1.82
CA VAL A 35 0.77 -0.67 1.06
C VAL A 35 2.18 -0.65 0.44
N TYR A 36 2.67 0.53 0.04
CA TYR A 36 3.98 0.68 -0.62
C TYR A 36 5.16 0.75 0.36
N LEU A 37 4.95 1.28 1.56
CA LEU A 37 5.99 1.48 2.56
C LEU A 37 5.82 0.44 3.67
N PRO A 38 6.35 -0.79 3.50
CA PRO A 38 6.14 -1.86 4.47
C PRO A 38 6.72 -1.56 5.86
N VAL A 39 7.61 -0.58 5.96
CA VAL A 39 8.25 -0.15 7.22
C VAL A 39 7.34 0.77 8.04
N ILE A 40 6.45 1.54 7.40
CA ILE A 40 5.59 2.50 8.08
C ILE A 40 4.20 1.90 8.17
N LYS A 41 3.76 1.56 9.38
CA LYS A 41 2.37 1.14 9.62
C LYS A 41 1.48 2.37 9.78
N LEU A 42 0.82 2.79 8.70
CA LEU A 42 -0.24 3.81 8.75
C LEU A 42 -1.61 3.22 9.14
N HIS A 43 -1.70 1.90 9.31
CA HIS A 43 -2.90 1.18 9.79
C HIS A 43 -4.07 1.16 8.80
N ASP A 44 -4.07 1.99 7.75
CA ASP A 44 -5.12 2.04 6.73
C ASP A 44 -5.24 0.73 5.93
N ALA A 45 -4.13 0.02 5.69
CA ALA A 45 -4.14 -1.31 5.08
C ALA A 45 -4.62 -2.43 6.02
N GLU A 46 -4.60 -2.19 7.34
CA GLU A 46 -5.20 -3.08 8.35
C GLU A 46 -6.71 -2.82 8.49
N ILE A 47 -7.17 -1.60 8.19
CA ILE A 47 -8.57 -1.18 8.30
C ILE A 47 -9.37 -1.49 7.03
N TRP A 48 -8.79 -1.26 5.85
CA TRP A 48 -9.48 -1.35 4.58
C TRP A 48 -8.98 -2.53 3.76
N LYS A 49 -9.90 -3.27 3.13
CA LYS A 49 -9.58 -4.30 2.14
C LYS A 49 -10.27 -4.02 0.82
N PRO A 50 -9.66 -4.40 -0.32
CA PRO A 50 -10.38 -4.40 -1.57
C PRO A 50 -11.54 -5.39 -1.49
N LYS A 51 -12.68 -5.04 -2.09
CA LYS A 51 -13.82 -5.94 -2.25
C LYS A 51 -13.37 -7.23 -2.94
N GLU A 52 -13.96 -8.36 -2.56
CA GLU A 52 -13.58 -9.68 -3.13
C GLU A 52 -13.78 -9.75 -4.64
N GLU A 53 -14.78 -9.02 -5.15
CA GLU A 53 -15.09 -8.90 -6.58
C GLU A 53 -13.97 -8.19 -7.39
N CYS A 54 -13.10 -7.43 -6.72
CA CYS A 54 -12.05 -6.62 -7.34
C CYS A 54 -10.70 -7.34 -7.38
N VAL A 55 -10.60 -8.42 -8.16
CA VAL A 55 -9.36 -9.23 -8.32
C VAL A 55 -8.13 -8.38 -8.67
N LEU A 56 -8.29 -7.39 -9.56
CA LEU A 56 -7.21 -6.48 -9.95
C LEU A 56 -6.63 -5.70 -8.77
N ALA A 57 -7.48 -5.27 -7.82
CA ALA A 57 -7.01 -4.53 -6.65
C ALA A 57 -6.20 -5.43 -5.71
N HIS A 58 -6.57 -6.71 -5.57
CA HIS A 58 -5.79 -7.68 -4.79
C HIS A 58 -4.43 -7.99 -5.42
N VAL A 59 -4.40 -8.21 -6.74
CA VAL A 59 -3.14 -8.44 -7.47
C VAL A 59 -2.25 -7.20 -7.38
N TRP A 60 -2.82 -6.02 -7.59
CA TRP A 60 -2.07 -4.77 -7.50
C TRP A 60 -1.50 -4.54 -6.11
N ARG A 61 -2.30 -4.76 -5.04
CA ARG A 61 -1.83 -4.69 -3.65
C ARG A 61 -0.58 -5.54 -3.44
N ARG A 62 -0.60 -6.80 -3.90
CA ARG A 62 0.55 -7.70 -3.77
C ARG A 62 1.78 -7.18 -4.53
N ILE A 63 1.62 -6.78 -5.79
CA ILE A 63 2.72 -6.19 -6.59
C ILE A 63 3.30 -4.97 -5.88
N HIS A 64 2.44 -4.07 -5.41
CA HIS A 64 2.81 -2.83 -4.77
C HIS A 64 3.61 -3.05 -3.47
N THR A 65 3.21 -4.04 -2.67
CA THR A 65 3.96 -4.46 -1.47
C THR A 65 5.32 -5.07 -1.82
N PHE A 66 5.39 -5.96 -2.82
CA PHE A 66 6.68 -6.53 -3.24
C PHE A 66 7.64 -5.46 -3.74
N LEU A 67 7.13 -4.46 -4.44
CA LEU A 67 7.92 -3.34 -4.94
C LEU A 67 8.46 -2.46 -3.80
N GLY A 68 7.65 -2.23 -2.78
CA GLY A 68 8.08 -1.59 -1.53
C GLY A 68 9.21 -2.35 -0.83
N TRP A 69 9.06 -3.67 -0.73
CA TRP A 69 10.09 -4.54 -0.16
C TRP A 69 11.39 -4.56 -0.97
N ALA A 70 11.31 -4.58 -2.30
CA ALA A 70 12.49 -4.54 -3.17
C ALA A 70 13.25 -3.22 -3.09
N LEU A 71 12.57 -2.12 -2.77
CA LEU A 71 13.19 -0.81 -2.61
C LEU A 71 14.13 -0.73 -1.41
N ILE A 72 13.85 -1.46 -0.33
CA ILE A 72 14.68 -1.46 0.88
C ILE A 72 16.11 -1.94 0.61
N PRO A 73 16.36 -3.15 0.06
CA PRO A 73 17.71 -3.61 -0.22
C PRO A 73 18.40 -2.78 -1.31
N ILE A 74 17.66 -2.24 -2.28
CA ILE A 74 18.24 -1.34 -3.31
C ILE A 74 18.73 -0.04 -2.65
N ALA A 75 17.91 0.58 -1.80
CA ALA A 75 18.29 1.79 -1.07
C ALA A 75 19.48 1.53 -0.14
N LEU A 76 19.46 0.38 0.55
CA LEU A 76 20.56 -0.03 1.42
C LEU A 76 21.86 -0.24 0.65
N ALA A 77 21.81 -0.94 -0.50
CA ALA A 77 22.96 -1.17 -1.37
C ALA A 77 23.50 0.13 -1.98
N ALA A 78 22.62 1.07 -2.34
CA ALA A 78 23.02 2.39 -2.82
C ALA A 78 23.72 3.20 -1.71
N TRP A 79 23.20 3.13 -0.47
CA TRP A 79 23.79 3.81 0.68
C TRP A 79 25.17 3.23 1.03
N THR A 80 25.29 1.90 1.11
CA THR A 80 26.57 1.23 1.40
C THR A 80 27.60 1.45 0.29
N GLY A 81 27.16 1.43 -0.98
CA GLY A 81 28.01 1.73 -2.13
C GLY A 81 28.50 3.17 -2.16
N MET A 82 27.70 4.12 -1.68
CA MET A 82 28.11 5.53 -1.54
C MET A 82 29.06 5.74 -0.36
N LEU A 83 28.90 5.00 0.74
CA LEU A 83 29.79 5.08 1.91
C LEU A 83 31.15 4.42 1.68
N SER A 84 31.22 3.47 0.74
CA SER A 84 32.43 2.75 0.34
C SER A 84 33.29 3.50 -0.69
N ARG A 85 32.87 4.70 -1.12
CA ARG A 85 33.51 5.50 -2.16
C ARG A 85 34.09 6.78 -1.56
#